data_AF-A0A834EZQ7-F1
#
_entry.id   AF-A0A834EZQ7-F1
#
_cell.length_a   1.000
_cell.length_b   1.000
_cell.length_c   1.000
_cell.angle_alpha   90.00
_cell.angle_beta   90.00
_cell.angle_gamma   90.00
#
_symmetry.space_group_name_H-M   'P 1'
#
loop_
_entity.id
_entity.type
_entity.pdbx_description
1 polymer ?
#
loop_
_entity_poly.entity_id
_entity_poly.type
_entity_poly.pdbx_seq_one_letter_code
_entity_poly.pdbx_strand_id
1 'polypeptide(L)'
;MGGRGLRQVVSAWIGGWQVHQSCGHHPSPSPLRCELTMEKSTVLQSELTSCKELQELEPENKCEDLFPEILLLSGGPFLCVLEGTGNRKGLKNMGSEEGPLPTLFSGCLLTIILLMRALDPLLYEKETLQYFQTLKAVDPMRAAYLDDLRSKFLLENSVLKMEYAEVRVLYLSNKDLTVLCHLEQLLLVTHLDLSHNRLRALPPALAALRCLEVLQASDNAIESLDGVTNLPRLQELLLCNNCLQQPAALQPVASCPKLVLLNLRGNPLCQTVGTLEHLAELLPSVSSILT
;
A
#
# COMPACT_ATOMS: atom_id res chain seq x y z
N MET A 1 17.11 1.73 -27.30
CA MET A 1 17.78 1.05 -26.17
C MET A 1 17.07 1.45 -24.89
N GLY A 2 16.22 0.61 -24.31
CA GLY A 2 15.46 0.99 -23.11
C GLY A 2 14.23 0.11 -22.94
N GLY A 3 14.41 -1.04 -22.27
CA GLY A 3 13.34 -2.02 -22.07
C GLY A 3 13.75 -3.18 -21.17
N ARG A 4 14.76 -2.98 -20.30
CA ARG A 4 15.31 -4.02 -19.40
C ARG A 4 15.25 -3.65 -17.91
N GLY A 5 14.51 -2.61 -17.53
CA GLY A 5 14.41 -2.16 -16.13
C GLY A 5 13.40 -2.95 -15.28
N LEU A 6 12.21 -3.28 -15.82
CA LEU A 6 11.11 -3.87 -15.06
C LEU A 6 11.40 -5.29 -14.52
N ARG A 7 12.22 -6.09 -15.22
CA ARG A 7 12.62 -7.42 -14.71
C ARG A 7 13.69 -7.33 -13.61
N GLN A 8 14.51 -6.29 -13.60
CA GLN A 8 15.60 -6.16 -12.63
C GLN A 8 15.13 -5.62 -11.28
N VAL A 9 14.18 -4.68 -11.25
CA VAL A 9 13.68 -4.09 -9.99
C VAL A 9 12.86 -5.10 -9.18
N VAL A 10 12.04 -5.93 -9.83
CA VAL A 10 11.32 -7.03 -9.17
C VAL A 10 12.26 -8.14 -8.70
N SER A 11 13.36 -8.40 -9.43
CA SER A 11 14.37 -9.39 -9.02
C SER A 11 15.22 -8.93 -7.81
N ALA A 12 15.43 -7.62 -7.65
CA ALA A 12 16.24 -7.07 -6.58
C ALA A 12 15.55 -7.16 -5.20
N TRP A 13 14.22 -7.15 -5.15
CA TRP A 13 13.46 -7.34 -3.90
C TRP A 13 13.30 -8.82 -3.51
N ILE A 14 13.37 -9.73 -4.48
CA ILE A 14 13.39 -11.19 -4.29
C ILE A 14 14.81 -11.70 -3.99
N GLY A 15 15.83 -10.85 -4.11
CA GLY A 15 17.26 -11.18 -4.08
C GLY A 15 17.83 -11.78 -2.79
N GLY A 16 17.00 -12.05 -1.78
CA GLY A 16 17.37 -12.90 -0.64
C GLY A 16 17.51 -14.39 -0.98
N TRP A 17 17.01 -14.83 -2.14
CA TRP A 17 17.14 -16.20 -2.62
C TRP A 17 17.64 -16.19 -4.07
N GLN A 18 18.97 -16.18 -4.24
CA GLN A 18 19.63 -16.15 -5.55
C GLN A 18 19.37 -17.43 -6.35
N VAL A 19 18.85 -17.30 -7.57
CA VAL A 19 19.20 -18.18 -8.69
C VAL A 19 19.47 -17.32 -9.92
N HIS A 20 20.69 -17.47 -10.47
CA HIS A 20 21.23 -16.78 -11.64
C HIS A 20 20.28 -16.85 -12.86
N GLN A 21 19.94 -15.70 -13.45
CA GLN A 21 19.25 -15.62 -14.74
C GLN A 21 20.21 -15.30 -15.88
N SER A 22 20.22 -16.17 -16.91
CA SER A 22 20.67 -15.85 -18.26
C SER A 22 19.44 -16.00 -19.19
N CYS A 23 18.97 -14.90 -19.77
CA CYS A 23 17.72 -14.83 -20.56
C CYS A 23 17.91 -15.12 -22.06
N GLY A 24 16.90 -15.76 -22.67
CA GLY A 24 16.59 -15.78 -24.11
C GLY A 24 15.06 -15.78 -24.34
N HIS A 25 14.60 -15.12 -25.40
CA HIS A 25 13.21 -14.64 -25.66
C HIS A 25 12.13 -15.69 -26.05
N HIS A 26 10.86 -15.26 -25.87
CA HIS A 26 9.57 -15.77 -26.42
C HIS A 26 8.70 -16.78 -25.61
N PRO A 27 7.36 -16.76 -25.81
CA PRO A 27 6.37 -17.08 -24.78
C PRO A 27 5.89 -18.53 -24.88
N SER A 28 6.38 -19.34 -23.96
CA SER A 28 5.68 -20.50 -23.42
C SER A 28 5.77 -20.37 -21.88
N PRO A 29 4.82 -20.89 -21.09
CA PRO A 29 5.02 -20.95 -19.66
C PRO A 29 6.25 -21.84 -19.43
N SER A 30 7.39 -21.22 -19.11
CA SER A 30 8.63 -21.96 -18.89
C SER A 30 8.43 -22.92 -17.71
N PRO A 31 8.96 -24.16 -17.76
CA PRO A 31 8.80 -25.15 -16.68
C PRO A 31 9.14 -24.58 -15.30
N LEU A 32 10.20 -23.76 -15.24
CA LEU A 32 10.66 -23.02 -14.05
C LEU A 32 9.59 -22.08 -13.46
N ARG A 33 8.74 -21.48 -14.29
CA ARG A 33 7.66 -20.60 -13.81
C ARG A 33 6.54 -21.41 -13.18
N CYS A 34 6.22 -22.58 -13.74
CA CYS A 34 5.26 -23.51 -13.16
C CYS A 34 5.77 -24.15 -11.87
N GLU A 35 7.06 -24.53 -11.82
CA GLU A 35 7.71 -25.05 -10.61
C GLU A 35 7.73 -24.00 -9.49
N LEU A 36 8.14 -22.76 -9.78
CA LEU A 36 8.10 -21.66 -8.79
C LEU A 36 6.68 -21.35 -8.29
N THR A 37 5.67 -21.43 -9.16
CA THR A 37 4.27 -21.27 -8.75
C THR A 37 3.79 -22.44 -7.90
N MET A 38 4.21 -23.67 -8.22
CA MET A 38 3.89 -24.87 -7.45
C MET A 38 4.54 -24.81 -6.05
N GLU A 39 5.82 -24.48 -5.97
CA GLU A 39 6.53 -24.29 -4.69
C GLU A 39 5.85 -23.22 -3.83
N LYS A 40 5.62 -22.02 -4.37
CA LYS A 40 4.91 -20.95 -3.64
C LYS A 40 3.53 -21.37 -3.16
N SER A 41 2.80 -22.16 -3.95
CA SER A 41 1.47 -22.67 -3.58
C SER A 41 1.56 -23.67 -2.43
N THR A 42 2.54 -24.58 -2.46
CA THR A 42 2.77 -25.53 -1.36
C THR A 42 3.18 -24.82 -0.06
N VAL A 43 4.04 -23.81 -0.14
CA VAL A 43 4.43 -23.00 1.03
C VAL A 43 3.20 -22.26 1.58
N LEU A 44 2.37 -21.65 0.74
CA LEU A 44 1.14 -20.99 1.18
C LEU A 44 0.21 -21.96 1.95
N GLN A 45 0.05 -23.20 1.46
CA GLN A 45 -0.78 -24.20 2.15
C GLN A 45 -0.18 -24.63 3.50
N SER A 46 1.15 -24.74 3.59
CA SER A 46 1.83 -25.03 4.85
C SER A 46 1.58 -23.91 5.87
N GLU A 47 1.82 -22.66 5.49
CA GLU A 47 1.65 -21.49 6.36
C GLU A 47 0.20 -21.29 6.81
N LEU A 48 -0.77 -21.53 5.91
CA LEU A 48 -2.21 -21.55 6.23
C LEU A 48 -2.57 -22.60 7.29
N THR A 49 -1.94 -23.78 7.21
CA THR A 49 -2.16 -24.86 8.17
C THR A 49 -1.59 -24.49 9.53
N SER A 50 -0.36 -23.98 9.58
CA SER A 50 0.26 -23.51 10.82
C SER A 50 -0.52 -22.37 11.48
N CYS A 51 -1.10 -21.44 10.70
CA CYS A 51 -1.99 -20.41 11.27
C CYS A 51 -3.24 -21.00 11.94
N LYS A 52 -3.88 -21.98 11.30
CA LYS A 52 -5.08 -22.61 11.87
C LYS A 52 -4.76 -23.35 13.16
N GLU A 53 -3.65 -24.08 13.19
CA GLU A 53 -3.17 -24.78 14.39
C GLU A 53 -2.87 -23.80 15.53
N LEU A 54 -2.18 -22.69 15.25
CA LEU A 54 -1.91 -21.65 16.25
C LEU A 54 -3.20 -21.01 16.79
N GLN A 55 -4.20 -20.80 15.92
CA GLN A 55 -5.50 -20.25 16.31
C GLN A 55 -6.31 -21.22 17.19
N GLU A 56 -6.17 -22.54 16.98
CA GLU A 56 -6.77 -23.58 17.83
C GLU A 56 -6.09 -23.66 19.22
N LEU A 57 -4.84 -23.21 19.34
CA LEU A 57 -4.08 -23.20 20.59
C LEU A 57 -4.32 -21.95 21.46
N GLU A 58 -4.81 -20.83 20.88
CA GLU A 58 -5.17 -19.60 21.61
C GLU A 58 -6.17 -19.81 22.78
N PRO A 59 -7.25 -20.61 22.66
CA PRO A 59 -8.21 -20.77 23.75
C PRO A 59 -7.72 -21.68 24.90
N GLU A 60 -6.66 -22.47 24.74
CA GLU A 60 -6.25 -23.48 25.72
C GLU A 60 -5.03 -23.11 26.58
N ASN A 61 -4.33 -22.00 26.30
CA ASN A 61 -3.14 -21.57 27.07
C ASN A 61 -2.03 -22.66 27.17
N LYS A 62 -1.97 -23.62 26.23
CA LYS A 62 -1.05 -24.79 26.25
C LYS A 62 0.32 -24.56 25.61
N CYS A 63 0.81 -23.31 25.56
CA CYS A 63 2.01 -23.05 24.76
C CYS A 63 3.34 -23.46 25.43
N GLU A 64 3.34 -23.83 26.72
CA GLU A 64 4.58 -24.29 27.39
C GLU A 64 4.98 -25.73 26.99
N ASP A 65 4.03 -26.59 26.57
CA ASP A 65 4.29 -28.01 26.35
C ASP A 65 4.49 -28.42 24.87
N LEU A 66 4.16 -27.55 23.91
CA LEU A 66 4.09 -27.89 22.47
C LEU A 66 5.20 -27.29 21.59
N PHE A 67 6.16 -26.58 22.18
CA PHE A 67 7.33 -26.03 21.48
C PHE A 67 8.07 -27.03 20.55
N PRO A 68 8.19 -28.33 20.89
CA PRO A 68 8.83 -29.31 20.01
C PRO A 68 7.99 -29.67 18.77
N GLU A 69 6.66 -29.66 18.86
CA GLU A 69 5.76 -30.03 17.75
C GLU A 69 5.56 -28.88 16.75
N ILE A 70 5.52 -27.63 17.22
CA ILE A 70 5.48 -26.43 16.37
C ILE A 70 6.71 -26.34 15.46
N LEU A 71 7.89 -26.73 15.97
CA LEU A 71 9.15 -26.80 15.21
C LEU A 71 9.17 -27.93 14.16
N LEU A 72 8.36 -28.98 14.32
CA LEU A 72 8.28 -30.12 13.41
C LEU A 72 7.27 -29.90 12.28
N LEU A 73 6.21 -29.14 12.52
CA LEU A 73 5.16 -28.83 11.54
C LEU A 73 5.59 -27.76 10.54
N SER A 74 6.51 -26.87 10.93
CA SER A 74 6.98 -25.75 10.12
C SER A 74 8.23 -26.10 9.30
N GLY A 75 8.09 -27.00 8.32
CA GLY A 75 9.17 -27.35 7.38
C GLY A 75 9.59 -26.24 6.39
N GLY A 76 9.08 -25.02 6.56
CA GLY A 76 9.36 -23.84 5.76
C GLY A 76 10.32 -22.84 6.44
N PRO A 77 10.46 -21.61 5.91
CA PRO A 77 11.37 -20.57 6.42
C PRO A 77 11.17 -20.18 7.91
N PHE A 78 10.11 -20.69 8.53
CA PHE A 78 9.85 -20.73 9.97
C PHE A 78 11.03 -21.23 10.83
N LEU A 79 11.80 -22.22 10.35
CA LEU A 79 12.97 -22.74 11.09
C LEU A 79 14.07 -21.67 11.27
N CYS A 80 14.26 -20.78 10.29
CA CYS A 80 15.30 -19.75 10.35
C CYS A 80 15.05 -18.64 11.39
N VAL A 81 13.78 -18.31 11.66
CA VAL A 81 13.45 -17.27 12.66
C VAL A 81 13.68 -17.79 14.08
N LEU A 82 13.37 -19.06 14.34
CA LEU A 82 13.60 -19.68 15.63
C LEU A 82 15.08 -20.03 15.86
N GLU A 83 15.81 -20.51 14.85
CA GLU A 83 17.25 -20.81 14.95
C GLU A 83 18.13 -19.56 15.09
N GLY A 84 17.67 -18.40 14.60
CA GLY A 84 18.38 -17.12 14.76
C GLY A 84 18.40 -16.57 16.20
N THR A 85 17.50 -17.04 17.07
CA THR A 85 17.52 -16.72 18.51
C THR A 85 18.38 -17.75 19.26
N GLY A 86 19.68 -17.73 19.01
CA GLY A 86 20.68 -18.63 19.61
C GLY A 86 20.86 -18.46 21.12
N ASN A 87 19.81 -18.51 21.93
CA ASN A 87 19.93 -18.57 23.39
C ASN A 87 18.77 -19.32 24.06
N ARG A 88 18.81 -20.66 23.97
CA ARG A 88 17.89 -21.60 24.68
C ARG A 88 17.84 -21.45 26.21
N LYS A 89 18.65 -20.57 26.81
CA LYS A 89 18.68 -20.33 28.27
C LYS A 89 17.92 -19.08 28.73
N GLY A 90 17.48 -18.21 27.82
CA GLY A 90 16.77 -16.96 28.16
C GLY A 90 15.26 -17.10 28.39
N LEU A 91 14.62 -18.14 27.84
CA LEU A 91 13.16 -18.28 27.88
C LEU A 91 12.59 -18.81 29.21
N LYS A 92 13.42 -19.25 30.16
CA LYS A 92 12.94 -19.77 31.46
C LYS A 92 12.65 -18.68 32.50
N ASN A 93 13.00 -17.42 32.22
CA ASN A 93 12.91 -16.31 33.18
C ASN A 93 12.13 -15.09 32.62
N MET A 94 11.05 -15.30 31.87
CA MET A 94 10.13 -14.23 31.49
C MET A 94 8.84 -14.39 32.29
N GLY A 95 8.84 -13.87 33.51
CA GLY A 95 7.61 -13.69 34.28
C GLY A 95 6.78 -12.56 33.68
N SER A 96 5.49 -12.85 33.45
CA SER A 96 4.39 -11.87 33.44
C SER A 96 4.44 -10.66 32.52
N GLU A 97 5.05 -10.76 31.33
CA GLU A 97 4.77 -9.85 30.20
C GLU A 97 4.58 -10.69 28.95
N GLU A 98 3.60 -10.33 28.11
CA GLU A 98 3.01 -11.13 27.02
C GLU A 98 4.03 -12.00 26.25
N GLY A 99 3.76 -13.32 26.19
CA GLY A 99 4.65 -14.31 25.60
C GLY A 99 4.83 -14.20 24.07
N PRO A 100 5.66 -15.05 23.46
CA PRO A 100 6.02 -14.99 22.04
C PRO A 100 4.90 -15.35 21.04
N LEU A 101 3.72 -15.80 21.48
CA LEU A 101 2.65 -16.26 20.56
C LEU A 101 2.08 -15.17 19.65
N PRO A 102 1.68 -13.98 20.15
CA PRO A 102 1.05 -12.96 19.30
C PRO A 102 2.00 -12.44 18.21
N THR A 103 3.31 -12.43 18.52
CA THR A 103 4.35 -12.04 17.56
C THR A 103 4.66 -13.13 16.54
N LEU A 104 4.57 -14.41 16.93
CA LEU A 104 4.70 -15.53 16.00
C LEU A 104 3.51 -15.59 15.04
N PHE A 105 2.28 -15.48 15.56
CA PHE A 105 1.04 -15.53 14.78
C PHE A 105 0.92 -14.37 13.80
N SER A 106 1.28 -13.14 14.21
CA SER A 106 1.32 -11.98 13.31
C SER A 106 2.35 -12.15 12.18
N GLY A 107 3.48 -12.80 12.47
CA GLY A 107 4.49 -13.18 11.47
C GLY A 107 3.97 -14.16 10.41
N CYS A 108 3.20 -15.18 10.81
CA CYS A 108 2.58 -16.12 9.87
C CYS A 108 1.61 -15.40 8.92
N LEU A 109 0.72 -14.57 9.48
CA LEU A 109 -0.30 -13.85 8.71
C LEU A 109 0.33 -12.92 7.67
N LEU A 110 1.40 -12.20 8.05
CA LEU A 110 2.15 -11.38 7.10
C LEU A 110 2.80 -12.24 6.01
N THR A 111 3.34 -13.40 6.36
CA THR A 111 3.95 -14.33 5.39
C THR A 111 2.91 -14.84 4.39
N ILE A 112 1.71 -15.23 4.84
CA ILE A 112 0.60 -15.63 3.97
C ILE A 112 0.22 -14.48 3.02
N ILE A 113 0.08 -13.26 3.53
CA ILE A 113 -0.17 -12.05 2.71
C ILE A 113 0.87 -11.89 1.60
N LEU A 114 2.15 -12.00 1.94
CA LEU A 114 3.26 -11.84 0.99
C LEU A 114 3.30 -12.99 -0.04
N LEU A 115 2.99 -14.22 0.37
CA LEU A 115 2.92 -15.38 -0.53
C LEU A 115 1.75 -15.27 -1.52
N MET A 116 0.56 -14.90 -1.05
CA MET A 116 -0.60 -14.65 -1.93
C MET A 116 -0.27 -13.58 -2.97
N ARG A 117 0.35 -12.48 -2.54
CA ARG A 117 0.81 -11.43 -3.46
C ARG A 117 1.86 -11.92 -4.44
N ALA A 118 2.79 -12.77 -4.01
CA ALA A 118 3.84 -13.34 -4.87
C ALA A 118 3.34 -14.42 -5.84
N LEU A 119 2.19 -15.02 -5.56
CA LEU A 119 1.52 -16.01 -6.41
C LEU A 119 0.71 -15.35 -7.52
N ASP A 120 -0.34 -14.63 -7.12
CA ASP A 120 -1.17 -13.85 -8.02
C ASP A 120 -1.86 -12.71 -7.25
N PRO A 121 -1.38 -11.47 -7.40
CA PRO A 121 -1.87 -10.34 -6.63
C PRO A 121 -3.31 -9.94 -6.94
N LEU A 122 -3.82 -10.28 -8.13
CA LEU A 122 -5.18 -9.94 -8.56
C LEU A 122 -6.17 -11.04 -8.17
N LEU A 123 -5.76 -12.31 -8.26
CA LEU A 123 -6.59 -13.44 -7.85
C LEU A 123 -6.88 -13.43 -6.34
N TYR A 124 -5.86 -13.17 -5.52
CA TYR A 124 -5.96 -13.23 -4.05
C TYR A 124 -6.19 -11.86 -3.39
N GLU A 125 -6.66 -10.86 -4.13
CA GLU A 125 -6.82 -9.50 -3.62
C GLU A 125 -7.77 -9.46 -2.41
N LYS A 126 -8.92 -10.14 -2.49
CA LYS A 126 -9.94 -10.13 -1.44
C LYS A 126 -9.45 -10.79 -0.16
N GLU A 127 -8.83 -11.96 -0.29
CA GLU A 127 -8.25 -12.73 0.80
C GLU A 127 -7.14 -11.93 1.46
N THR A 128 -6.24 -11.33 0.67
CA THR A 128 -5.17 -10.45 1.16
C THR A 128 -5.73 -9.33 2.04
N LEU A 129 -6.80 -8.66 1.63
CA LEU A 129 -7.43 -7.60 2.42
C LEU A 129 -8.03 -8.12 3.73
N GLN A 130 -8.63 -9.30 3.71
CA GLN A 130 -9.15 -9.94 4.92
C GLN A 130 -8.01 -10.27 5.90
N TYR A 131 -6.90 -10.83 5.42
CA TYR A 131 -5.73 -11.11 6.25
C TYR A 131 -5.09 -9.84 6.82
N PHE A 132 -5.09 -8.72 6.08
CA PHE A 132 -4.68 -7.43 6.65
C PHE A 132 -5.56 -6.99 7.81
N GLN A 133 -6.88 -7.20 7.71
CA GLN A 133 -7.81 -6.87 8.81
C GLN A 133 -7.54 -7.74 10.04
N THR A 134 -7.37 -9.06 9.86
CA THR A 134 -7.02 -9.98 10.95
C THR A 134 -5.67 -9.63 11.56
N LEU A 135 -4.64 -9.41 10.75
CA LEU A 135 -3.30 -9.06 11.20
C LEU A 135 -3.31 -7.75 12.01
N LYS A 136 -4.09 -6.76 11.59
CA LYS A 136 -4.26 -5.50 12.31
C LYS A 136 -4.98 -5.67 13.66
N ALA A 137 -5.89 -6.63 13.77
CA ALA A 137 -6.56 -6.94 15.04
C ALA A 137 -5.62 -7.66 16.02
N VAL A 138 -4.74 -8.52 15.51
CA VAL A 138 -3.74 -9.27 16.29
C VAL A 138 -2.56 -8.38 16.70
N ASP A 139 -2.11 -7.49 15.84
CA ASP A 139 -1.00 -6.55 16.10
C ASP A 139 -1.44 -5.09 15.91
N PRO A 140 -2.23 -4.55 16.86
CA PRO A 140 -2.72 -3.18 16.78
C PRO A 140 -1.60 -2.14 16.90
N MET A 141 -0.47 -2.48 17.52
CA MET A 141 0.68 -1.56 17.64
C MET A 141 1.26 -1.20 16.26
N ARG A 142 1.14 -2.09 15.27
CA ARG A 142 1.57 -1.86 13.88
C ARG A 142 0.45 -1.45 12.92
N ALA A 143 -0.74 -1.13 13.43
CA ALA A 143 -1.91 -0.81 12.62
C ALA A 143 -1.66 0.22 11.50
N ALA A 144 -0.93 1.30 11.78
CA ALA A 144 -0.63 2.34 10.80
C ALA A 144 0.30 1.82 9.68
N TYR A 145 1.35 1.08 10.03
CA TYR A 145 2.24 0.44 9.05
C TYR A 145 1.47 -0.54 8.16
N LEU A 146 0.56 -1.32 8.73
CA LEU A 146 -0.26 -2.28 7.99
C LEU A 146 -1.25 -1.59 7.06
N ASP A 147 -1.87 -0.49 7.49
CA ASP A 147 -2.73 0.33 6.62
C ASP A 147 -1.94 0.90 5.42
N ASP A 148 -0.70 1.35 5.64
CA ASP A 148 0.18 1.85 4.57
C ASP A 148 0.59 0.76 3.59
N LEU A 149 0.99 -0.42 4.10
CA LEU A 149 1.34 -1.57 3.27
C LEU A 149 0.15 -2.06 2.43
N ARG A 150 -1.04 -2.12 3.05
CA ARG A 150 -2.29 -2.44 2.35
C ARG A 150 -2.62 -1.42 1.26
N SER A 151 -2.45 -0.13 1.55
CA SER A 151 -2.63 0.95 0.58
C SER A 151 -1.71 0.78 -0.63
N LYS A 152 -0.45 0.42 -0.38
CA LYS A 152 0.52 0.09 -1.43
C LYS A 152 0.05 -1.07 -2.32
N PHE A 153 -0.41 -2.17 -1.72
CA PHE A 153 -0.86 -3.34 -2.50
C PHE A 153 -2.11 -3.03 -3.34
N LEU A 154 -3.04 -2.26 -2.79
CA LEU A 154 -4.24 -1.82 -3.53
C LEU A 154 -3.91 -0.92 -4.70
N LEU A 155 -2.96 0.01 -4.52
CA LEU A 155 -2.52 0.88 -5.61
C LEU A 155 -1.84 0.06 -6.71
N GLU A 156 -0.89 -0.79 -6.37
CA GLU A 156 -0.22 -1.68 -7.32
C GLU A 156 -1.22 -2.57 -8.09
N ASN A 157 -2.22 -3.14 -7.40
CA ASN A 157 -3.29 -3.91 -8.04
C ASN A 157 -4.13 -3.08 -9.01
N SER A 158 -4.40 -1.83 -8.63
CA SER A 158 -5.18 -0.92 -9.48
C SER A 158 -4.39 -0.50 -10.72
N VAL A 159 -3.06 -0.33 -10.59
CA VAL A 159 -2.16 -0.08 -11.74
C VAL A 159 -2.16 -1.27 -12.69
N LEU A 160 -2.02 -2.49 -12.17
CA LEU A 160 -2.09 -3.70 -13.00
C LEU A 160 -3.42 -3.77 -13.76
N LYS A 161 -4.56 -3.58 -13.08
CA LYS A 161 -5.90 -3.57 -13.71
C LYS A 161 -6.02 -2.49 -14.79
N MET A 162 -5.48 -1.30 -14.54
CA MET A 162 -5.47 -0.20 -15.50
C MET A 162 -4.64 -0.54 -16.75
N GLU A 163 -3.46 -1.12 -16.56
CA GLU A 163 -2.60 -1.58 -17.65
C GLU A 163 -3.28 -2.68 -18.50
N TYR A 164 -3.94 -3.65 -17.86
CA TYR A 164 -4.69 -4.70 -18.57
C TYR A 164 -5.86 -4.16 -19.38
N ALA A 165 -6.52 -3.10 -18.91
CA ALA A 165 -7.64 -2.47 -19.59
C ALA A 165 -7.21 -1.41 -20.63
N GLU A 166 -5.91 -1.09 -20.71
CA GLU A 166 -5.34 -0.04 -21.56
C GLU A 166 -6.00 1.35 -21.38
N VAL A 167 -6.47 1.64 -20.16
CA VAL A 167 -7.12 2.92 -19.83
C VAL A 167 -6.16 3.90 -19.17
N ARG A 168 -6.48 5.19 -19.22
CA ARG A 168 -5.71 6.28 -18.57
C ARG A 168 -6.44 6.92 -17.40
N VAL A 169 -7.41 6.20 -16.85
CA VAL A 169 -8.24 6.62 -15.73
C VAL A 169 -8.01 5.63 -14.61
N LEU A 170 -7.66 6.12 -13.42
CA LEU A 170 -7.39 5.29 -12.26
C LEU A 170 -8.39 5.59 -11.15
N TYR A 171 -9.21 4.60 -10.82
CA TYR A 171 -10.19 4.66 -9.74
C TYR A 171 -9.64 3.99 -8.48
N LEU A 172 -9.41 4.81 -7.46
CA LEU A 172 -8.91 4.43 -6.14
C LEU A 172 -9.83 4.92 -5.02
N SER A 173 -11.08 5.30 -5.34
CA SER A 173 -12.04 5.76 -4.36
C SER A 173 -12.53 4.64 -3.44
N ASN A 174 -12.83 4.98 -2.18
CA ASN A 174 -13.35 4.04 -1.16
C ASN A 174 -12.41 2.84 -0.90
N LYS A 175 -11.10 3.09 -0.79
CA LYS A 175 -10.08 2.05 -0.58
C LYS A 175 -9.35 2.17 0.77
N ASP A 176 -9.83 3.04 1.65
CA ASP A 176 -9.24 3.33 2.96
C ASP A 176 -7.75 3.72 2.90
N LEU A 177 -7.30 4.26 1.76
CA LEU A 177 -5.88 4.56 1.51
C LEU A 177 -5.36 5.57 2.52
N THR A 178 -4.22 5.28 3.13
CA THR A 178 -3.51 6.17 4.07
C THR A 178 -2.30 6.83 3.42
N VAL A 179 -1.71 6.18 2.42
CA VAL A 179 -0.53 6.66 1.68
C VAL A 179 -0.67 6.38 0.18
N LEU A 180 -0.01 7.21 -0.62
CA LEU A 180 0.18 6.99 -2.06
C LEU A 180 1.64 6.60 -2.32
N CYS A 181 1.84 5.61 -3.17
CA CYS A 181 3.15 5.13 -3.60
C CYS A 181 3.15 4.85 -5.10
N HIS A 182 4.34 4.63 -5.67
CA HIS A 182 4.50 4.22 -7.08
C HIS A 182 3.86 5.19 -8.10
N LEU A 183 3.77 6.47 -7.74
CA LEU A 183 3.18 7.52 -8.57
C LEU A 183 3.97 7.75 -9.87
N GLU A 184 5.25 7.37 -9.90
CA GLU A 184 6.08 7.37 -11.10
C GLU A 184 5.55 6.46 -12.22
N GLN A 185 4.74 5.45 -11.89
CA GLN A 185 4.11 4.56 -12.87
C GLN A 185 2.88 5.20 -13.53
N LEU A 186 2.35 6.29 -12.96
CA LEU A 186 1.11 6.91 -13.38
C LEU A 186 1.32 8.07 -14.37
N LEU A 187 2.49 8.15 -15.02
CA LEU A 187 2.88 9.24 -15.91
C LEU A 187 1.81 9.61 -16.95
N LEU A 188 1.13 8.60 -17.51
CA LEU A 188 0.14 8.74 -18.57
C LEU A 188 -1.31 8.84 -18.07
N VAL A 189 -1.54 8.79 -16.76
CA VAL A 189 -2.88 8.93 -16.18
C VAL A 189 -3.39 10.34 -16.42
N THR A 190 -4.64 10.42 -16.86
CA THR A 190 -5.35 11.67 -17.16
C THR A 190 -6.37 12.01 -16.08
N HIS A 191 -6.98 10.99 -15.47
CA HIS A 191 -7.98 11.15 -14.41
C HIS A 191 -7.62 10.24 -13.25
N LEU A 192 -7.50 10.81 -12.06
CA LEU A 192 -7.20 10.08 -10.83
C LEU A 192 -8.27 10.39 -9.79
N ASP A 193 -8.98 9.35 -9.35
CA ASP A 193 -9.98 9.43 -8.28
C ASP A 193 -9.46 8.78 -7.01
N LEU A 194 -9.18 9.61 -6.00
CA LEU A 194 -8.75 9.28 -4.65
C LEU A 194 -9.83 9.59 -3.60
N SER A 195 -11.08 9.85 -4.01
CA SER A 195 -12.13 10.25 -3.07
C SER A 195 -12.44 9.19 -2.01
N HIS A 196 -12.95 9.61 -0.86
CA HIS A 196 -13.35 8.70 0.23
C HIS A 196 -12.20 7.78 0.68
N ASN A 197 -11.08 8.39 1.04
CA ASN A 197 -9.92 7.70 1.60
C ASN A 197 -9.48 8.40 2.90
N ARG A 198 -8.31 8.04 3.45
CA ARG A 198 -7.78 8.57 4.71
C ARG A 198 -6.45 9.29 4.50
N LEU A 199 -6.25 9.88 3.32
CA LEU A 199 -5.02 10.57 2.96
C LEU A 199 -4.91 11.88 3.76
N ARG A 200 -3.74 12.11 4.36
CA ARG A 200 -3.44 13.36 5.09
C ARG A 200 -2.66 14.39 4.28
N ALA A 201 -2.00 13.95 3.23
CA ALA A 201 -1.25 14.80 2.33
C ALA A 201 -1.17 14.17 0.96
N LEU A 202 -0.97 15.01 -0.06
CA LEU A 202 -0.57 14.58 -1.38
C LEU A 202 0.96 14.66 -1.46
N PRO A 203 1.67 13.54 -1.73
CA PRO A 203 3.13 13.53 -1.67
C PRO A 203 3.76 14.25 -2.88
N PRO A 204 4.97 14.83 -2.74
CA PRO A 204 5.72 15.45 -3.85
C PRO A 204 5.88 14.57 -5.10
N ALA A 205 5.90 13.25 -4.93
CA ALA A 205 5.95 12.29 -6.03
C ALA A 205 4.76 12.38 -7.00
N LEU A 206 3.64 13.00 -6.60
CA LEU A 206 2.48 13.24 -7.46
C LEU A 206 2.84 14.11 -8.69
N ALA A 207 3.89 14.94 -8.61
CA ALA A 207 4.40 15.71 -9.74
C ALA A 207 4.80 14.85 -10.96
N ALA A 208 5.01 13.53 -10.77
CA ALA A 208 5.27 12.57 -11.84
C ALA A 208 4.10 12.41 -12.82
N LEU A 209 2.86 12.73 -12.42
CA LEU A 209 1.66 12.59 -13.25
C LEU A 209 1.55 13.75 -14.26
N ARG A 210 2.47 13.80 -15.23
CA ARG A 210 2.58 14.86 -16.25
C ARG A 210 1.33 15.00 -17.13
N CYS A 211 0.54 13.94 -17.26
CA CYS A 211 -0.67 13.93 -18.08
C CYS A 211 -1.96 14.17 -17.30
N LEU A 212 -1.91 14.36 -15.97
CA LEU A 212 -3.10 14.49 -15.13
C LEU A 212 -3.87 15.75 -15.47
N GLU A 213 -5.16 15.59 -15.75
CA GLU A 213 -6.11 16.65 -16.10
C GLU A 213 -7.15 16.83 -14.99
N VAL A 214 -7.62 15.74 -14.38
CA VAL A 214 -8.59 15.76 -13.29
C VAL A 214 -8.05 15.00 -12.08
N LEU A 215 -7.98 15.68 -10.95
CA LEU A 215 -7.69 15.07 -9.65
C LEU A 215 -8.89 15.22 -8.72
N GLN A 216 -9.55 14.09 -8.44
CA GLN A 216 -10.58 14.00 -7.43
C GLN A 216 -9.98 13.46 -6.13
N ALA A 217 -9.97 14.27 -5.07
CA ALA A 217 -9.43 13.93 -3.76
C ALA A 217 -10.33 14.41 -2.61
N SER A 218 -11.64 14.52 -2.87
CA SER A 218 -12.64 14.87 -1.86
C SER A 218 -12.76 13.79 -0.79
N ASP A 219 -13.29 14.14 0.38
CA ASP A 219 -13.59 13.22 1.48
C ASP A 219 -12.33 12.43 1.92
N ASN A 220 -11.30 13.19 2.27
CA ASN A 220 -10.05 12.72 2.85
C ASN A 220 -9.73 13.56 4.10
N ALA A 221 -8.50 13.45 4.62
CA ALA A 221 -8.02 14.25 5.75
C ALA A 221 -6.86 15.17 5.32
N ILE A 222 -6.88 15.67 4.08
CA ILE A 222 -5.74 16.39 3.50
C ILE A 222 -5.54 17.73 4.19
N GLU A 223 -4.34 17.92 4.75
CA GLU A 223 -3.93 19.16 5.44
C GLU A 223 -2.95 19.98 4.59
N SER A 224 -2.24 19.35 3.64
CA SER A 224 -1.25 20.00 2.76
C SER A 224 -1.35 19.52 1.31
N LEU A 225 -1.07 20.43 0.38
CA LEU A 225 -1.06 20.23 -1.07
C LEU A 225 0.34 20.33 -1.68
N ASP A 226 1.41 20.15 -0.91
CA ASP A 226 2.80 20.23 -1.40
C ASP A 226 3.08 19.32 -2.62
N GLY A 227 2.36 18.20 -2.72
CA GLY A 227 2.41 17.29 -3.88
C GLY A 227 1.76 17.80 -5.15
N VAL A 228 0.89 18.81 -5.06
CA VAL A 228 0.17 19.41 -6.19
C VAL A 228 0.98 20.56 -6.76
N THR A 229 2.28 20.36 -6.91
CA THR A 229 3.18 21.31 -7.57
C THR A 229 3.49 20.86 -8.99
N ASN A 230 3.59 21.83 -9.89
CA ASN A 230 4.07 21.65 -11.26
C ASN A 230 3.26 20.66 -12.11
N LEU A 231 1.97 20.42 -11.86
CA LEU A 231 1.16 19.52 -12.70
C LEU A 231 0.74 20.27 -13.98
N PRO A 232 1.39 20.02 -15.14
CA PRO A 232 1.33 20.94 -16.28
C PRO A 232 0.02 20.87 -17.07
N ARG A 233 -0.80 19.84 -16.80
CA ARG A 233 -2.07 19.58 -17.47
C ARG A 233 -3.28 19.62 -16.55
N LEU A 234 -3.09 19.81 -15.24
CA LEU A 234 -4.18 19.77 -14.29
C LEU A 234 -5.15 20.91 -14.57
N GLN A 235 -6.41 20.56 -14.79
CA GLN A 235 -7.52 21.46 -15.12
C GLN A 235 -8.55 21.52 -13.99
N GLU A 236 -8.78 20.39 -13.33
CA GLU A 236 -9.77 20.28 -12.25
C GLU A 236 -9.14 19.64 -11.01
N LEU A 237 -9.28 20.33 -9.87
CA LEU A 237 -8.85 19.87 -8.57
C LEU A 237 -10.02 19.91 -7.58
N LEU A 238 -10.49 18.73 -7.18
CA LEU A 238 -11.65 18.57 -6.30
C LEU A 238 -11.16 18.10 -4.92
N LEU A 239 -11.31 18.96 -3.91
CA LEU A 239 -10.79 18.77 -2.55
C LEU A 239 -11.89 18.95 -1.50
N CYS A 240 -13.14 18.64 -1.82
CA CYS A 240 -14.24 18.85 -0.88
C CYS A 240 -14.02 18.05 0.41
N ASN A 241 -14.49 18.54 1.55
CA ASN A 241 -14.46 17.83 2.83
C ASN A 241 -13.06 17.30 3.18
N ASN A 242 -12.08 18.20 3.25
CA ASN A 242 -10.72 17.92 3.71
C ASN A 242 -10.37 18.81 4.91
N CYS A 243 -9.12 18.79 5.35
CA CYS A 243 -8.65 19.49 6.55
C CYS A 243 -7.77 20.71 6.24
N LEU A 244 -7.97 21.37 5.09
CA LEU A 244 -7.18 22.54 4.71
C LEU A 244 -7.57 23.73 5.60
N GLN A 245 -6.65 24.16 6.47
CA GLN A 245 -6.93 25.14 7.52
C GLN A 245 -6.80 26.59 7.07
N GLN A 246 -5.83 26.88 6.20
CA GLN A 246 -5.44 28.24 5.86
C GLN A 246 -5.23 28.39 4.35
N PRO A 247 -5.53 29.56 3.76
CA PRO A 247 -5.30 29.81 2.34
C PRO A 247 -3.86 29.56 1.87
N ALA A 248 -2.86 29.77 2.74
CA ALA A 248 -1.45 29.51 2.44
C ALA A 248 -1.17 28.05 2.01
N ALA A 249 -1.99 27.08 2.43
CA ALA A 249 -1.88 25.69 2.01
C ALA A 249 -2.11 25.48 0.49
N LEU A 250 -2.66 26.48 -0.20
CA LEU A 250 -2.93 26.45 -1.63
C LEU A 250 -1.79 27.05 -2.47
N GLN A 251 -0.73 27.57 -1.85
CA GLN A 251 0.44 28.09 -2.56
C GLN A 251 1.03 27.11 -3.59
N PRO A 252 1.12 25.79 -3.32
CA PRO A 252 1.53 24.80 -4.32
C PRO A 252 0.71 24.82 -5.61
N VAL A 253 -0.61 25.02 -5.47
CA VAL A 253 -1.59 24.95 -6.56
C VAL A 253 -1.39 26.11 -7.55
N ALA A 254 -0.85 27.25 -7.10
CA ALA A 254 -0.52 28.39 -7.96
C ALA A 254 0.49 28.05 -9.08
N SER A 255 1.27 26.95 -8.92
CA SER A 255 2.20 26.47 -9.94
C SER A 255 1.54 25.64 -11.06
N CYS A 256 0.23 25.39 -11.00
CA CYS A 256 -0.51 24.62 -12.01
C CYS A 256 -1.08 25.55 -13.10
N PRO A 257 -0.44 25.66 -14.28
CA PRO A 257 -0.73 26.72 -15.25
C PRO A 257 -2.07 26.57 -15.98
N LYS A 258 -2.70 25.40 -15.89
CA LYS A 258 -3.96 25.08 -16.60
C LYS A 258 -5.15 24.89 -15.68
N LEU A 259 -5.00 25.13 -14.38
CA LEU A 259 -6.07 24.90 -13.44
C LEU A 259 -7.21 25.89 -13.68
N VAL A 260 -8.40 25.38 -13.98
CA VAL A 260 -9.60 26.18 -14.26
C VAL A 260 -10.61 26.06 -13.12
N LEU A 261 -10.72 24.87 -12.52
CA LEU A 261 -11.69 24.57 -11.48
C LEU A 261 -10.99 24.07 -10.22
N LEU A 262 -11.27 24.73 -9.10
CA LEU A 262 -10.81 24.36 -7.76
C LEU A 262 -12.01 24.29 -6.83
N ASN A 263 -12.28 23.12 -6.26
CA ASN A 263 -13.38 22.94 -5.30
C ASN A 263 -12.84 22.65 -3.90
N LEU A 264 -13.12 23.56 -2.96
CA LEU A 264 -12.64 23.59 -1.57
C LEU A 264 -13.77 23.46 -0.56
N ARG A 265 -15.03 23.28 -1.00
CA ARG A 265 -16.19 23.21 -0.12
C ARG A 265 -15.99 22.25 1.05
N GLY A 266 -16.39 22.66 2.24
CA GLY A 266 -16.28 21.82 3.44
C GLY A 266 -14.86 21.73 4.02
N ASN A 267 -13.92 22.57 3.57
CA ASN A 267 -12.64 22.76 4.27
C ASN A 267 -12.75 23.88 5.32
N PRO A 268 -11.99 23.80 6.43
CA PRO A 268 -11.97 24.84 7.47
C PRO A 268 -11.60 26.24 6.95
N LEU A 269 -10.71 26.36 5.96
CA LEU A 269 -10.35 27.64 5.34
C LEU A 269 -11.55 28.36 4.72
N CYS A 270 -12.63 27.67 4.34
CA CYS A 270 -13.81 28.33 3.78
C CYS A 270 -14.59 29.13 4.83
N GLN A 271 -14.33 28.89 6.12
CA GLN A 271 -14.96 29.60 7.23
C GLN A 271 -14.15 30.83 7.70
N THR A 272 -12.91 30.97 7.24
CA THR A 272 -12.07 32.12 7.63
C THR A 272 -12.50 33.40 6.90
N VAL A 273 -12.50 34.52 7.62
CA VAL A 273 -12.87 35.82 7.04
C VAL A 273 -11.78 36.26 6.05
N GLY A 274 -12.18 36.76 4.88
CA GLY A 274 -11.24 37.24 3.84
C GLY A 274 -10.63 36.14 2.96
N THR A 275 -11.04 34.88 3.09
CA THR A 275 -10.52 33.78 2.27
C THR A 275 -10.64 34.07 0.78
N LEU A 276 -11.81 34.51 0.32
CA LEU A 276 -12.06 34.73 -1.11
C LEU A 276 -11.12 35.78 -1.72
N GLU A 277 -10.83 36.85 -0.99
CA GLU A 277 -9.90 37.90 -1.43
C GLU A 277 -8.48 37.34 -1.54
N HIS A 278 -8.03 36.60 -0.51
CA HIS A 278 -6.71 35.98 -0.52
C HIS A 278 -6.57 34.91 -1.61
N LEU A 279 -7.61 34.13 -1.88
CA LEU A 279 -7.62 33.14 -2.96
C LEU A 279 -7.57 33.79 -4.34
N ALA A 280 -8.27 34.92 -4.52
CA ALA A 280 -8.22 35.67 -5.78
C ALA A 280 -6.82 36.25 -6.05
N GLU A 281 -6.12 36.70 -5.00
CA GLU A 281 -4.73 37.15 -5.10
C GLU A 281 -3.75 36.00 -5.37
N LEU A 282 -3.92 34.88 -4.67
CA LEU A 282 -3.04 33.72 -4.75
C LEU A 282 -3.18 32.93 -6.06
N LEU A 283 -4.41 32.82 -6.56
CA LEU A 283 -4.79 31.97 -7.70
C LEU A 283 -5.54 32.77 -8.79
N PRO A 284 -4.94 33.86 -9.33
CA PRO A 284 -5.63 34.75 -10.26
C PRO A 284 -5.99 34.09 -11.60
N SER A 285 -5.34 32.98 -11.95
CA SER A 285 -5.60 32.24 -13.19
C SER A 285 -6.77 31.26 -13.11
N VAL A 286 -7.25 30.93 -11.90
CA VAL A 286 -8.29 29.91 -11.70
C VAL A 286 -9.66 30.55 -11.91
N SER A 287 -10.40 30.06 -12.91
CA SER A 287 -11.67 30.69 -13.33
C SER A 287 -12.84 30.38 -12.39
N SER A 288 -12.85 29.21 -11.76
CA SER A 288 -13.93 28.77 -10.88
C SER A 288 -13.37 28.22 -9.58
N ILE A 289 -13.56 28.97 -8.49
CA ILE A 289 -13.23 28.54 -7.13
C ILE A 289 -14.53 28.35 -6.37
N LEU A 290 -14.76 27.14 -5.88
CA LEU A 290 -15.94 26.79 -5.08
C LEU A 290 -15.50 26.65 -3.62
N THR A 291 -15.96 27.57 -2.76
CA THR A 291 -15.70 27.55 -1.30
C THR A 291 -16.95 27.20 -0.51
#